data_AF-A0A164ZUG9-F1
#
_entry.id   AF-A0A164ZUG9-F1
#
_cell.length_a   1.000
_cell.length_b   1.000
_cell.length_c   1.000
_cell.angle_alpha   90.00
_cell.angle_beta   90.00
_cell.angle_gamma   90.00
#
_symmetry.space_group_name_H-M   'P 1'
#
loop_
_entity.id
_entity.type
_entity.pdbx_description
1 polymer ?
#
loop_
_entity_poly.entity_id
_entity_poly.type
_entity_poly.pdbx_seq_one_letter_code
_entity_poly.pdbx_strand_id
1 'polypeptide(L)'
;MKVISNASCTTNCLAPLAMVVNKKFGIKEGLMTTVHAVTATQLPVDGPSKKDWRGGRSCGANVIPSSTGAAKAVGKVLPALNGKLTGMAFRVPVPDVSVVDLTCTLEKDATYDEICAEIKRASENELKGIMTYTNEDVVSSDFLSTTSTCNFDSKAGIMLNSN
;
A
#
# COMPACT_ATOMS: atom_id res chain seq x y z
N MET A 1 21.37 -0.48 18.53
CA MET A 1 21.01 0.72 17.76
C MET A 1 20.55 1.81 18.72
N LYS A 2 20.91 3.08 18.51
CA LYS A 2 20.47 4.20 19.37
C LYS A 2 19.35 5.05 18.73
N VAL A 3 19.16 4.96 17.42
CA VAL A 3 18.13 5.69 16.65
C VAL A 3 17.55 4.73 15.61
N ILE A 4 16.22 4.68 15.51
CA ILE A 4 15.48 3.83 14.57
C ILE A 4 14.39 4.64 13.85
N SER A 5 13.94 4.15 12.69
CA SER A 5 12.83 4.72 11.93
C SER A 5 11.76 3.65 11.74
N ASN A 6 10.49 4.01 11.96
CA ASN A 6 9.34 3.12 11.74
C ASN A 6 8.80 3.18 10.30
N ALA A 7 9.65 3.58 9.34
CA ALA A 7 9.30 3.80 7.95
C ALA A 7 8.09 4.77 7.79
N SER A 8 7.19 4.49 6.84
CA SER A 8 6.01 5.31 6.52
C SER A 8 4.72 4.50 6.61
N CYS A 9 3.56 5.16 6.66
CA CYS A 9 2.25 4.51 6.59
C CYS A 9 2.14 3.55 5.38
N THR A 10 2.48 4.03 4.18
CA THR A 10 2.42 3.21 2.95
C THR A 10 3.39 2.03 2.98
N THR A 11 4.61 2.19 3.54
CA THR A 11 5.55 1.06 3.68
C THR A 11 5.03 0.01 4.67
N ASN A 12 4.43 0.43 5.78
CA ASN A 12 3.83 -0.48 6.77
C ASN A 12 2.59 -1.21 6.23
N CYS A 13 1.89 -0.62 5.26
CA CYS A 13 0.79 -1.28 4.56
C CYS A 13 1.31 -2.29 3.52
N LEU A 14 2.25 -1.88 2.67
CA LEU A 14 2.73 -2.70 1.55
C LEU A 14 3.67 -3.84 1.98
N ALA A 15 4.54 -3.63 2.97
CA ALA A 15 5.57 -4.60 3.31
C ALA A 15 5.00 -5.94 3.82
N PRO A 16 3.99 -5.98 4.73
CA PRO A 16 3.36 -7.22 5.14
C PRO A 16 2.72 -7.99 3.97
N LEU A 17 2.01 -7.28 3.08
CA LEU A 17 1.39 -7.88 1.88
C LEU A 17 2.45 -8.49 0.97
N ALA A 18 3.47 -7.70 0.62
CA ALA A 18 4.56 -8.14 -0.24
C ALA A 18 5.35 -9.31 0.38
N MET A 19 5.51 -9.33 1.70
CA MET A 19 6.17 -10.44 2.40
C MET A 19 5.41 -11.76 2.20
N VAL A 20 4.09 -11.76 2.40
CA VAL A 20 3.25 -12.95 2.28
C VAL A 20 3.27 -13.47 0.84
N VAL A 21 2.99 -12.58 -0.12
CA VAL A 21 2.98 -12.94 -1.56
C VAL A 21 4.35 -13.45 -2.01
N ASN A 22 5.43 -12.74 -1.67
CA ASN A 22 6.77 -13.14 -2.08
C ASN A 22 7.21 -14.47 -1.45
N LYS A 23 6.87 -14.73 -0.17
CA LYS A 23 7.25 -15.97 0.50
C LYS A 23 6.63 -17.20 -0.16
N LYS A 24 5.38 -17.10 -0.63
CA LYS A 24 4.65 -18.23 -1.21
C LYS A 24 4.86 -18.36 -2.72
N PHE A 25 4.63 -17.27 -3.43
CA PHE A 25 4.54 -17.24 -4.90
C PHE A 25 5.78 -16.63 -5.55
N GLY A 26 6.57 -15.86 -4.80
CA GLY A 26 7.67 -15.06 -5.34
C GLY A 26 7.15 -13.84 -6.09
N ILE A 27 7.76 -12.68 -5.86
CA ILE A 27 7.48 -11.48 -6.66
C ILE A 27 8.67 -11.29 -7.59
N LYS A 28 8.42 -11.31 -8.90
CA LYS A 28 9.42 -11.00 -9.93
C LYS A 28 9.68 -9.49 -9.98
N GLU A 29 8.60 -8.72 -10.13
CA GLU A 29 8.60 -7.26 -10.14
C GLU A 29 7.20 -6.74 -9.75
N GLY A 30 7.12 -5.49 -9.31
CA GLY A 30 5.84 -4.88 -8.97
C GLY A 30 5.86 -3.36 -8.93
N LEU A 31 4.72 -2.80 -9.30
CA LEU A 31 4.42 -1.37 -9.27
C LEU A 31 3.29 -1.12 -8.30
N MET A 32 3.51 -0.17 -7.40
CA MET A 32 2.53 0.23 -6.41
C MET A 32 1.98 1.62 -6.72
N THR A 33 0.67 1.78 -6.63
CA THR A 33 0.01 3.08 -6.49
C THR A 33 -0.62 3.15 -5.11
N THR A 34 -0.41 4.25 -4.39
CA THR A 34 -1.21 4.52 -3.20
C THR A 34 -2.18 5.65 -3.48
N VAL A 35 -3.47 5.37 -3.34
CA VAL A 35 -4.52 6.38 -3.32
C VAL A 35 -4.63 6.83 -1.87
N HIS A 36 -4.11 8.01 -1.59
CA HIS A 36 -3.78 8.42 -0.25
C HIS A 36 -4.58 9.66 0.16
N ALA A 37 -5.09 9.65 1.40
CA ALA A 37 -5.69 10.82 2.03
C ALA A 37 -4.77 12.04 1.97
N VAL A 38 -5.41 13.21 2.05
CA VAL A 38 -4.70 14.47 2.21
C VAL A 38 -3.92 14.49 3.52
N THR A 39 -2.82 15.22 3.57
CA THR A 39 -2.03 15.39 4.80
C THR A 39 -1.79 16.86 5.11
N ALA A 40 -1.28 17.15 6.30
CA ALA A 40 -0.96 18.51 6.76
C ALA A 40 0.07 19.26 5.89
N THR A 41 0.77 18.59 4.97
CA THR A 41 1.71 19.24 4.05
C THR A 41 1.02 19.85 2.82
N GLN A 42 -0.25 19.55 2.58
CA GLN A 42 -1.02 20.08 1.46
C GLN A 42 -1.81 21.33 1.85
N LEU A 43 -2.23 22.11 0.86
CA LEU A 43 -2.85 23.42 1.07
C LEU A 43 -4.38 23.38 0.82
N PRO A 44 -5.19 24.10 1.61
CA PRO A 44 -6.64 24.16 1.40
C PRO A 44 -6.99 24.86 0.07
N VAL A 45 -6.19 25.84 -0.35
CA VAL A 45 -6.31 26.54 -1.64
C VAL A 45 -4.94 26.57 -2.32
N ASP A 46 -4.91 26.89 -3.62
CA ASP A 46 -3.67 26.96 -4.38
C ASP A 46 -2.64 27.93 -3.75
N GLY A 47 -1.42 27.46 -3.56
CA GLY A 47 -0.36 28.23 -2.93
C GLY A 47 1.04 27.66 -3.15
N PRO A 48 2.08 28.33 -2.63
CA PRO A 48 3.46 27.97 -2.89
C PRO A 48 3.86 26.69 -2.14
N SER A 49 4.33 25.68 -2.89
CA SER A 49 5.00 24.50 -2.34
C SER A 49 6.42 24.39 -2.89
N LYS A 50 7.41 24.55 -1.99
CA LYS A 50 8.82 24.73 -2.35
C LYS A 50 9.47 23.50 -2.99
N LYS A 51 8.97 22.30 -2.68
CA LYS A 51 9.59 21.02 -3.10
C LYS A 51 8.67 20.14 -3.95
N ASP A 52 7.38 20.45 -4.00
CA ASP A 52 6.38 19.69 -4.76
C ASP A 52 5.31 20.65 -5.29
N TRP A 53 5.49 21.11 -6.53
CA TRP A 53 4.57 22.07 -7.15
C TRP A 53 3.12 21.54 -7.22
N ARG A 54 2.94 20.22 -7.40
CA ARG A 54 1.62 19.61 -7.44
C ARG A 54 0.97 19.63 -6.06
N GLY A 55 1.75 19.37 -5.00
CA GLY A 55 1.30 19.45 -3.61
C GLY A 55 0.85 20.84 -3.14
N GLY A 56 1.18 21.90 -3.88
CA GLY A 56 0.69 23.27 -3.63
C GLY A 56 -0.72 23.54 -4.14
N ARG A 57 -1.33 22.63 -4.90
CA ARG A 57 -2.71 22.78 -5.40
C ARG A 57 -3.73 22.41 -4.31
N SER A 58 -4.92 23.01 -4.37
CA SER A 58 -6.00 22.81 -3.39
C SER A 58 -6.30 21.32 -3.16
N CYS A 59 -6.12 20.86 -1.92
CA CYS A 59 -6.25 19.44 -1.57
C CYS A 59 -7.69 18.93 -1.56
N GLY A 60 -8.67 19.82 -1.39
CA GLY A 60 -10.10 19.47 -1.37
C GLY A 60 -10.73 19.35 -2.76
N ALA A 61 -10.01 19.75 -3.82
CA ALA A 61 -10.56 19.88 -5.16
C ALA A 61 -9.76 19.15 -6.26
N ASN A 62 -8.71 18.40 -5.89
CA ASN A 62 -7.81 17.78 -6.85
C ASN A 62 -7.46 16.33 -6.51
N VAL A 63 -7.26 15.54 -7.56
CA VAL A 63 -6.44 14.32 -7.50
C VAL A 63 -5.01 14.74 -7.83
N ILE A 64 -4.10 14.64 -6.86
CA ILE A 64 -2.75 15.21 -6.96
C ILE A 64 -1.73 14.07 -7.04
N PRO A 65 -1.14 13.79 -8.22
CA PRO A 65 -0.09 12.79 -8.32
C PRO A 65 1.19 13.27 -7.61
N SER A 66 1.82 12.38 -6.85
CA SER A 66 3.02 12.63 -6.06
C SER A 66 3.99 11.45 -6.17
N SER A 67 5.29 11.72 -6.08
CA SER A 67 6.30 10.68 -5.99
C SER A 67 6.40 10.15 -4.56
N THR A 68 6.76 8.88 -4.39
CA THR A 68 6.97 8.29 -3.06
C THR A 68 8.09 7.26 -3.08
N GLY A 69 8.90 7.25 -2.02
CA GLY A 69 9.92 6.24 -1.80
C GLY A 69 9.41 4.98 -1.09
N ALA A 70 8.11 4.91 -0.77
CA ALA A 70 7.56 3.89 0.13
C ALA A 70 7.71 2.46 -0.40
N ALA A 71 7.43 2.23 -1.69
CA ALA A 71 7.61 0.93 -2.32
C ALA A 71 9.09 0.53 -2.41
N LYS A 72 9.96 1.47 -2.79
CA LYS A 72 11.42 1.23 -2.79
C LYS A 72 11.95 0.92 -1.38
N ALA A 73 11.35 1.50 -0.34
CA ALA A 73 11.70 1.23 1.05
C ALA A 73 11.33 -0.20 1.50
N VAL A 74 10.36 -0.87 0.86
CA VAL A 74 10.08 -2.29 1.11
C VAL A 74 11.33 -3.15 0.87
N GLY A 75 12.11 -2.85 -0.18
CA GLY A 75 13.37 -3.53 -0.45
C GLY A 75 14.44 -3.37 0.65
N LYS A 76 14.32 -2.37 1.53
CA LYS A 76 15.21 -2.20 2.69
C LYS A 76 14.83 -3.08 3.87
N VAL A 77 13.54 -3.33 4.07
CA VAL A 77 13.02 -4.17 5.17
C VAL A 77 12.84 -5.62 4.75
N LEU A 78 12.68 -5.88 3.44
CA LEU A 78 12.63 -7.19 2.81
C LEU A 78 13.71 -7.24 1.72
N PRO A 79 14.98 -7.57 2.06
CA PRO A 79 16.10 -7.51 1.12
C PRO A 79 15.92 -8.32 -0.17
N ALA A 80 15.16 -9.41 -0.13
CA ALA A 80 14.81 -10.22 -1.31
C ALA A 80 13.99 -9.47 -2.37
N LEU A 81 13.37 -8.34 -1.99
CA LEU A 81 12.58 -7.47 -2.87
C LEU A 81 13.33 -6.19 -3.27
N ASN A 82 14.61 -6.06 -2.93
CA ASN A 82 15.38 -4.88 -3.27
C ASN A 82 15.53 -4.74 -4.79
N GLY A 83 15.11 -3.59 -5.32
CA GLY A 83 15.09 -3.32 -6.77
C GLY A 83 13.90 -3.90 -7.53
N LYS A 84 13.05 -4.71 -6.88
CA LYS A 84 11.87 -5.32 -7.52
C LYS A 84 10.59 -4.49 -7.41
N LEU A 85 10.53 -3.57 -6.43
CA LEU A 85 9.34 -2.76 -6.14
C LEU A 85 9.64 -1.26 -6.25
N THR A 86 8.77 -0.55 -6.97
CA THR A 86 8.69 0.91 -6.96
C THR A 86 7.24 1.35 -7.08
N GLY A 87 6.97 2.66 -7.04
CA GLY A 87 5.60 3.14 -7.09
C GLY A 87 5.43 4.64 -7.03
N MET A 88 4.19 5.05 -7.02
CA MET A 88 3.76 6.45 -6.99
C MET A 88 2.51 6.61 -6.10
N ALA A 89 2.05 7.85 -5.93
CA ALA A 89 0.88 8.15 -5.13
C ALA A 89 -0.06 9.11 -5.86
N PHE A 90 -1.36 9.01 -5.55
CA PHE A 90 -2.33 10.07 -5.79
C PHE A 90 -2.88 10.53 -4.45
N ARG A 91 -2.77 11.82 -4.13
CA ARG A 91 -3.48 12.43 -3.01
C ARG A 91 -4.90 12.74 -3.45
N VAL A 92 -5.89 12.28 -2.71
CA VAL A 92 -7.32 12.46 -3.04
C VAL A 92 -8.07 13.17 -1.92
N PRO A 93 -9.22 13.83 -2.19
CA PRO A 93 -9.95 14.67 -1.23
C PRO A 93 -10.68 13.91 -0.11
N VAL A 94 -9.97 13.04 0.61
CA VAL A 94 -10.46 12.39 1.83
C VAL A 94 -9.53 12.75 3.00
N PRO A 95 -10.08 13.00 4.20
CA PRO A 95 -9.30 13.52 5.33
C PRO A 95 -8.41 12.47 6.00
N ASP A 96 -8.77 11.19 5.90
CA ASP A 96 -8.02 10.07 6.45
C ASP A 96 -8.38 8.78 5.70
N VAL A 97 -7.62 7.72 5.98
CA VAL A 97 -7.61 6.40 5.31
C VAL A 97 -7.03 6.46 3.90
N SER A 98 -6.26 5.44 3.56
CA SER A 98 -5.57 5.33 2.28
C SER A 98 -5.54 3.87 1.86
N VAL A 99 -5.38 3.65 0.56
CA VAL A 99 -5.32 2.30 -0.02
C VAL A 99 -4.04 2.13 -0.82
N VAL A 100 -3.51 0.92 -0.79
CA VAL A 100 -2.41 0.46 -1.63
C VAL A 100 -2.99 -0.42 -2.71
N ASP A 101 -2.68 -0.08 -3.96
CA ASP A 101 -2.86 -0.92 -5.14
C ASP A 101 -1.48 -1.44 -5.53
N LEU A 102 -1.29 -2.76 -5.44
CA LEU A 102 -0.07 -3.45 -5.85
C LEU A 102 -0.37 -4.28 -7.09
N THR A 103 0.15 -3.85 -8.23
CA THR A 103 0.27 -4.71 -9.41
C THR A 103 1.63 -5.39 -9.38
N CYS A 104 1.66 -6.72 -9.39
CA CYS A 104 2.92 -7.46 -9.38
C CYS A 104 2.84 -8.70 -10.25
N THR A 105 3.99 -9.08 -10.81
CA THR A 105 4.16 -10.35 -11.53
C THR A 105 4.78 -11.39 -10.60
N LEU A 106 4.19 -12.56 -10.52
CA LEU A 106 4.62 -13.67 -9.68
C LEU A 106 5.70 -14.51 -10.36
N GLU A 107 6.54 -15.17 -9.54
CA GLU A 107 7.52 -16.14 -10.06
C GLU A 107 6.89 -17.53 -10.25
N LYS A 108 5.85 -17.86 -9.47
CA LYS A 108 5.07 -19.09 -9.57
C LYS A 108 3.63 -18.74 -9.90
N ASP A 109 3.05 -19.50 -10.81
CA ASP A 109 1.64 -19.40 -11.14
C ASP A 109 0.77 -19.64 -9.89
N ALA A 110 -0.30 -18.88 -9.78
CA ALA A 110 -1.30 -18.98 -8.72
C ALA A 110 -2.68 -18.65 -9.28
N THR A 111 -3.71 -19.07 -8.57
CA THR A 111 -5.07 -18.55 -8.70
C THR A 111 -5.32 -17.43 -7.69
N TYR A 112 -6.29 -16.55 -7.97
CA TYR A 112 -6.62 -15.47 -7.05
C TYR A 112 -7.12 -16.00 -5.69
N ASP A 113 -7.82 -17.13 -5.70
CA ASP A 113 -8.28 -17.82 -4.48
C ASP A 113 -7.11 -18.32 -3.63
N GLU A 114 -6.05 -18.85 -4.25
CA GLU A 114 -4.84 -19.26 -3.52
C GLU A 114 -4.11 -18.07 -2.88
N ILE A 115 -4.05 -16.95 -3.60
CA ILE A 115 -3.47 -15.70 -3.07
C ILE A 115 -4.29 -15.22 -1.86
N CYS A 116 -5.61 -15.15 -2.00
CA CYS A 116 -6.52 -14.76 -0.93
C CYS A 116 -6.42 -15.70 0.28
N ALA A 117 -6.37 -17.01 0.06
CA ALA A 117 -6.26 -18.01 1.12
C ALA A 117 -4.93 -17.88 1.89
N GLU A 118 -3.82 -17.65 1.20
CA GLU A 118 -2.52 -17.45 1.84
C GLU A 118 -2.46 -16.15 2.66
N ILE A 119 -3.05 -15.06 2.14
CA ILE A 119 -3.15 -13.79 2.86
C ILE A 119 -4.04 -13.93 4.10
N LYS A 120 -5.20 -14.57 3.96
CA LYS A 120 -6.08 -14.87 5.09
C LYS A 120 -5.34 -15.69 6.15
N ARG A 121 -4.67 -16.77 5.75
CA ARG A 121 -3.85 -17.59 6.65
C ARG A 121 -2.82 -16.74 7.39
N ALA A 122 -2.06 -15.89 6.70
CA ALA A 122 -1.06 -15.05 7.34
C ALA A 122 -1.67 -14.05 8.33
N SER A 123 -2.82 -13.45 7.99
CA SER A 123 -3.55 -12.50 8.84
C SER A 123 -4.09 -13.14 10.13
N GLU A 124 -4.44 -14.43 10.10
CA GLU A 124 -4.94 -15.17 11.27
C GLU A 124 -3.80 -15.78 12.11
N ASN A 125 -2.56 -15.77 11.60
CA ASN A 125 -1.39 -16.40 12.21
C ASN A 125 -0.25 -15.40 12.45
N GLU A 126 0.84 -15.47 11.67
CA GLU A 126 2.07 -14.72 11.92
C GLU A 126 1.95 -13.20 11.85
N LEU A 127 0.90 -12.69 11.20
CA LEU A 127 0.62 -11.25 11.06
C LEU A 127 -0.64 -10.82 11.84
N LYS A 128 -1.14 -11.65 12.75
CA LYS A 128 -2.32 -11.31 13.56
C LYS A 128 -2.13 -9.99 14.32
N GLY A 129 -3.06 -9.07 14.14
CA GLY A 129 -3.02 -7.72 14.71
C GLY A 129 -2.24 -6.70 13.89
N ILE A 130 -1.46 -7.13 12.91
CA ILE A 130 -0.76 -6.27 11.94
C ILE A 130 -1.54 -6.23 10.62
N MET A 131 -1.90 -7.41 10.10
CA MET A 131 -2.68 -7.59 8.89
C MET A 131 -4.07 -8.13 9.24
N THR A 132 -5.09 -7.67 8.52
CA THR A 132 -6.43 -8.26 8.51
C THR A 132 -6.82 -8.65 7.09
N TYR A 133 -7.85 -9.48 6.98
CA TYR A 133 -8.44 -9.92 5.73
C TYR A 133 -9.95 -9.63 5.81
N THR A 134 -10.51 -9.06 4.76
CA THR A 134 -11.95 -8.84 4.62
C THR A 134 -12.45 -9.30 3.25
N ASN A 135 -13.66 -9.85 3.25
CA ASN A 135 -14.45 -10.18 2.06
C ASN A 135 -15.80 -9.43 2.04
N GLU A 136 -15.92 -8.38 2.84
CA GLU A 136 -17.08 -7.49 2.88
C GLU A 136 -16.94 -6.37 1.83
N ASP A 137 -18.06 -5.73 1.48
CA ASP A 137 -18.09 -4.62 0.52
C ASP A 137 -17.78 -3.30 1.24
N VAL A 138 -16.51 -3.12 1.60
CA VAL A 138 -16.00 -2.02 2.41
C VAL A 138 -15.63 -0.77 1.59
N VAL A 139 -15.61 0.38 2.25
CA VAL A 139 -15.09 1.64 1.73
C VAL A 139 -14.11 2.27 2.72
N SER A 140 -13.45 3.37 2.34
CA SER A 140 -12.39 3.98 3.16
C SER A 140 -12.84 4.34 4.58
N SER A 141 -14.08 4.80 4.77
CA SER A 141 -14.58 5.19 6.11
C SER A 141 -14.66 4.03 7.09
N ASP A 142 -14.81 2.79 6.62
CA ASP A 142 -14.92 1.60 7.47
C ASP A 142 -13.59 1.27 8.18
N PHE A 143 -12.49 1.86 7.69
CA PHE A 143 -11.15 1.69 8.28
C PHE A 143 -10.73 2.85 9.18
N LEU A 144 -11.59 3.84 9.41
CA LEU A 144 -11.29 4.94 10.32
C LEU A 144 -10.98 4.40 11.72
N SER A 145 -9.88 4.87 12.30
CA SER A 145 -9.39 4.44 13.64
C SER A 145 -9.07 2.94 13.77
N THR A 146 -8.95 2.20 12.66
CA THR A 146 -8.43 0.84 12.71
C THR A 146 -6.95 0.83 13.08
N THR A 147 -6.52 -0.15 13.87
CA THR A 147 -5.14 -0.24 14.38
C THR A 147 -4.24 -1.13 13.51
N SER A 148 -4.82 -1.89 12.59
CA SER A 148 -4.08 -2.77 11.69
C SER A 148 -3.38 -1.95 10.60
N THR A 149 -2.17 -2.35 10.23
CA THR A 149 -1.35 -1.62 9.26
C THR A 149 -1.71 -1.96 7.82
N CYS A 150 -2.27 -3.15 7.59
CA CYS A 150 -2.67 -3.64 6.28
C CYS A 150 -4.00 -4.39 6.39
N ASN A 151 -5.05 -3.92 5.71
CA ASN A 151 -6.32 -4.62 5.64
C ASN A 151 -6.50 -5.09 4.19
N PHE A 152 -6.42 -6.39 3.93
CA PHE A 152 -6.54 -6.93 2.58
C PHE A 152 -8.01 -7.05 2.18
N ASP A 153 -8.39 -6.36 1.12
CA ASP A 153 -9.71 -6.42 0.49
C ASP A 153 -9.71 -7.47 -0.62
N SER A 154 -10.37 -8.60 -0.36
CA SER A 154 -10.39 -9.73 -1.29
C SER A 154 -11.36 -9.57 -2.46
N LYS A 155 -12.23 -8.55 -2.46
CA LYS A 155 -13.19 -8.32 -3.54
C LYS A 155 -12.71 -7.22 -4.49
N ALA A 156 -11.85 -6.33 -4.02
CA ALA A 156 -11.29 -5.25 -4.82
C ALA A 156 -10.13 -5.67 -5.72
N GLY A 157 -9.45 -6.78 -5.43
CA GLY A 157 -8.37 -7.29 -6.27
C GLY A 157 -8.88 -7.97 -7.54
N ILE A 158 -8.02 -8.02 -8.56
CA ILE A 158 -8.31 -8.68 -9.83
C ILE A 158 -7.06 -9.36 -10.38
N MET A 159 -7.25 -10.50 -11.02
CA MET A 159 -6.17 -11.29 -11.60
C MET A 159 -6.36 -11.37 -13.11
N LEU A 160 -5.35 -10.94 -13.87
CA LEU A 160 -5.39 -10.95 -15.34
C LEU A 160 -5.08 -12.34 -15.91
N ASN A 161 -4.06 -12.99 -15.36
CA ASN A 161 -3.59 -14.32 -15.73
C ASN A 161 -2.91 -14.97 -14.51
N SER A 162 -2.33 -16.17 -14.64
CA SER A 162 -1.79 -16.93 -13.51
C SER A 162 -0.55 -16.33 -12.83
N ASN A 163 0.12 -15.34 -13.43
CA ASN A 163 1.28 -14.66 -12.83
C ASN A 163 1.23 -13.13 -12.89
#